data_AF-A0A8X8G309-F1
#
_entry.id   AF-A0A8X8G309-F1
#
_cell.length_a   1.000
_cell.length_b   1.000
_cell.length_c   1.000
_cell.angle_alpha   90.00
_cell.angle_beta   90.00
_cell.angle_gamma   90.00
#
_symmetry.space_group_name_H-M   'P 1'
#
loop_
_entity.id
_entity.type
_entity.pdbx_description
1 polymer ?
#
loop_
_entity_poly.entity_id
_entity_poly.type
_entity_poly.pdbx_seq_one_letter_code
_entity_poly.pdbx_strand_id
1 'polypeptide(L)'
;RGKPEIADYVLEYRNEKLAIVEAKRHDLPHTEGVMQAKQYALKMAIRFTYATNGQSLYGMDMETGSEGDITRYPTPEELWNQTHAVENAWRDRFAAIPFESVGGSFQPRYYQETAVQRVLEVIAQGRERILLTLATGTGKTFIAFQIA
;
A
#
# COMPACT_ATOMS: atom_id res chain seq x y z
N ARG A 1 15.94 -5.67 18.71
CA ARG A 1 14.81 -5.18 17.87
C ARG A 1 15.39 -4.01 17.05
N GLY A 2 15.27 -4.04 15.72
CA GLY A 2 15.83 -2.97 14.86
C GLY A 2 15.14 -1.62 15.06
N LYS A 3 15.74 -0.54 14.55
CA LYS A 3 15.13 0.80 14.54
C LYS A 3 13.80 0.74 13.77
N PRO A 4 12.70 1.33 14.28
CA PRO A 4 11.45 1.35 13.56
C PRO A 4 11.62 2.11 12.24
N GLU A 5 11.06 1.55 11.17
CA GLU A 5 10.90 2.22 9.90
C GLU A 5 9.52 2.87 9.87
N ILE A 6 9.47 4.15 9.54
CA ILE A 6 8.27 4.98 9.58
C ILE A 6 8.25 5.76 8.28
N ALA A 7 7.23 5.52 7.46
CA ALA A 7 6.96 6.35 6.29
C ALA A 7 6.35 7.67 6.74
N ASP A 8 6.69 8.78 6.07
CA ASP A 8 6.14 10.09 6.43
C ASP A 8 4.63 10.16 6.21
N TYR A 9 4.16 9.69 5.05
CA TYR A 9 2.73 9.58 4.74
C TYR A 9 2.41 8.29 3.98
N VAL A 10 1.26 7.71 4.31
CA VAL A 10 0.62 6.62 3.55
C VAL A 10 -0.75 7.11 3.12
N LEU A 11 -1.02 7.10 1.82
CA LEU A 11 -2.29 7.53 1.24
C LEU A 11 -3.23 6.33 1.16
N GLU A 12 -4.37 6.44 1.83
CA GLU A 12 -5.37 5.40 1.91
C GLU A 12 -6.69 5.87 1.29
N TYR A 13 -7.32 5.00 0.52
CA TYR A 13 -8.64 5.22 -0.07
C TYR A 13 -9.39 3.89 -0.14
N ARG A 14 -10.66 3.88 0.28
CA ARG A 14 -11.48 2.66 0.37
C ARG A 14 -10.77 1.53 1.13
N ASN A 15 -10.22 1.85 2.31
CA ASN A 15 -9.47 0.92 3.18
C ASN A 15 -8.26 0.25 2.50
N GLU A 16 -7.79 0.78 1.37
CA GLU A 16 -6.62 0.29 0.64
C GLU A 16 -5.54 1.37 0.59
N LYS A 17 -4.30 0.97 0.91
CA LYS A 17 -3.13 1.85 0.86
C LYS A 17 -2.64 1.91 -0.59
N LEU A 18 -2.81 3.07 -1.23
CA LEU A 18 -2.56 3.24 -2.65
C LEU A 18 -1.23 3.93 -2.96
N ALA A 19 -0.70 4.72 -2.03
CA ALA A 19 0.58 5.37 -2.22
C ALA A 19 1.35 5.66 -0.93
N ILE A 20 2.65 5.88 -1.08
CA ILE A 20 3.54 6.38 -0.03
C ILE A 20 4.10 7.73 -0.46
N VAL A 21 4.30 8.65 0.49
CA VAL A 21 5.01 9.91 0.25
C VAL A 21 6.14 10.03 1.27
N GLU A 22 7.35 10.28 0.78
CA GLU A 22 8.49 10.68 1.61
C GLU A 22 8.78 12.17 1.44
N ALA A 23 8.81 12.87 2.56
CA ALA A 23 9.09 14.28 2.63
C ALA A 23 10.53 14.52 3.08
N LYS A 24 11.16 15.52 2.49
CA LYS A 24 12.48 16.01 2.86
C LYS A 24 12.41 17.49 3.18
N ARG A 25 13.46 17.97 3.84
CA ARG A 25 13.58 19.40 4.16
C ARG A 25 13.56 20.21 2.87
N HIS A 26 13.02 21.42 2.99
CA HIS A 26 12.84 22.36 1.88
C HIS A 26 14.13 22.70 1.11
N ASP A 27 15.27 22.67 1.79
CA ASP A 27 16.59 23.00 1.24
C ASP A 27 17.31 21.81 0.58
N LEU A 28 16.70 20.62 0.61
CA LEU A 28 17.23 19.43 -0.04
C LEU A 28 16.57 19.21 -1.41
N PRO A 29 17.25 18.48 -2.33
CA PRO A 29 16.62 18.01 -3.56
C PRO A 29 15.36 17.19 -3.24
N HIS A 30 14.28 17.38 -3.99
CA HIS A 30 13.04 16.61 -3.82
C HIS A 30 13.23 15.13 -4.14
N THR A 31 14.28 14.77 -4.89
CA THR A 31 14.67 13.39 -5.19
C THR A 31 15.41 12.69 -4.05
N GLU A 32 15.82 13.40 -3.00
CA GLU A 32 16.57 12.83 -1.86
C GLU A 32 15.79 11.69 -1.17
N GLY A 33 14.45 11.75 -1.18
CA GLY A 33 13.58 10.72 -0.60
C GLY A 33 13.30 9.50 -1.49
N VAL A 34 13.71 9.51 -2.76
CA VAL A 34 13.30 8.50 -3.77
C VAL A 34 13.60 7.07 -3.33
N MET A 35 14.82 6.80 -2.89
CA MET A 35 15.22 5.44 -2.51
C MET A 35 14.46 4.94 -1.28
N GLN A 36 14.20 5.81 -0.31
CA GLN A 36 13.43 5.48 0.89
C GLN A 36 11.95 5.22 0.53
N ALA A 37 11.37 6.07 -0.31
CA ALA A 37 10.00 5.95 -0.78
C ALA A 37 9.76 4.63 -1.54
N LYS A 38 10.71 4.24 -2.41
CA LYS A 38 10.70 2.94 -3.11
C LYS A 38 10.84 1.75 -2.16
N GLN A 39 11.71 1.85 -1.15
CA GLN A 39 11.90 0.78 -0.16
C GLN A 39 10.63 0.53 0.66
N TYR A 40 9.93 1.58 1.08
CA TYR A 40 8.67 1.45 1.80
C TYR A 40 7.57 0.90 0.91
N ALA A 41 7.46 1.38 -0.33
CA ALA A 41 6.47 0.90 -1.29
C ALA A 41 6.65 -0.60 -1.57
N LEU A 42 7.89 -1.05 -1.74
CA LEU A 42 8.22 -2.47 -1.91
C LEU A 42 7.82 -3.30 -0.68
N LYS A 43 8.13 -2.83 0.54
CA LYS A 43 7.80 -3.54 1.79
C LYS A 43 6.31 -3.67 2.01
N MET A 44 5.55 -2.63 1.68
CA MET A 44 4.10 -2.58 1.86
C MET A 44 3.32 -3.10 0.64
N ALA A 45 4.03 -3.50 -0.42
CA ALA A 45 3.46 -3.92 -1.70
C ALA A 45 2.52 -2.88 -2.34
N ILE A 46 2.89 -1.60 -2.25
CA ILE A 46 2.16 -0.45 -2.78
C ILE A 46 2.75 -0.04 -4.13
N ARG A 47 1.89 0.27 -5.11
CA ARG A 47 2.31 0.59 -6.48
C ARG A 47 2.87 2.01 -6.63
N PHE A 48 2.18 3.02 -6.12
CA PHE A 48 2.59 4.41 -6.33
C PHE A 48 3.42 4.92 -5.15
N THR A 49 4.46 5.68 -5.44
CA THR A 49 5.24 6.33 -4.39
C THR A 49 5.76 7.68 -4.86
N TYR A 50 5.96 8.59 -3.91
CA TYR A 50 6.30 9.98 -4.18
C TYR A 50 7.41 10.46 -3.26
N ALA A 51 8.25 11.34 -3.77
CA ALA A 51 9.22 12.09 -2.98
C ALA A 51 9.02 13.59 -3.16
N THR A 52 9.14 14.36 -2.09
CA THR A 52 8.94 15.82 -2.12
C THR A 52 9.82 16.55 -1.11
N ASN A 53 10.17 17.80 -1.42
CA ASN A 53 10.72 18.76 -0.47
C ASN A 53 9.73 19.89 -0.13
N GLY A 54 8.46 19.73 -0.50
CA GLY A 54 7.41 20.75 -0.36
C GLY A 54 7.36 21.79 -1.49
N GLN A 55 8.34 21.84 -2.40
CA GLN A 55 8.32 22.71 -3.58
C GLN A 55 8.04 21.91 -4.87
N SER A 56 8.69 20.76 -5.02
CA SER A 56 8.60 19.89 -6.19
C SER A 56 8.17 18.48 -5.79
N LEU A 57 7.59 17.75 -6.75
CA LEU A 57 7.09 16.39 -6.59
C LEU A 57 7.76 15.47 -7.59
N TYR A 58 8.27 14.34 -7.10
CA TYR A 58 8.79 13.25 -7.91
C TYR A 58 7.87 12.04 -7.76
N GLY A 59 7.25 11.60 -8.85
CA GLY A 59 6.35 10.45 -8.88
C GLY A 59 7.04 9.20 -9.41
N MET A 60 6.70 8.05 -8.83
CA MET A 60 7.25 6.74 -9.20
C MET A 60 6.11 5.70 -9.24
N ASP A 61 6.00 5.00 -10.35
CA ASP A 61 5.15 3.82 -10.51
C ASP A 61 6.00 2.55 -10.40
N MET A 62 5.86 1.82 -9.29
CA MET A 62 6.65 0.63 -8.98
C MET A 62 6.32 -0.57 -9.87
N GLU A 63 5.19 -0.54 -10.57
CA GLU A 63 4.79 -1.63 -11.49
C GLU A 63 5.37 -1.42 -12.89
N THR A 64 5.27 -0.19 -13.42
CA THR A 64 5.75 0.12 -14.78
C THR A 64 7.22 0.55 -14.82
N GLY A 65 7.78 0.96 -13.68
CA GLY A 65 9.11 1.55 -13.56
C GLY A 65 9.19 3.01 -14.04
N SER A 66 8.05 3.61 -14.43
CA SER A 66 8.01 5.01 -14.84
C SER A 66 8.24 5.93 -13.64
N GLU A 67 9.10 6.92 -13.80
CA GLU A 67 9.36 7.92 -12.77
C GLU A 67 9.76 9.28 -13.37
N GLY A 68 9.48 10.35 -12.63
CA GLY A 68 9.80 11.71 -13.06
C GLY A 68 9.10 12.78 -12.25
N ASP A 69 9.38 14.03 -12.62
CA ASP A 69 8.74 15.19 -12.02
C ASP A 69 7.26 15.26 -12.40
N ILE A 70 6.42 15.52 -11.40
CA ILE A 70 4.97 15.71 -11.58
C ILE A 70 4.54 17.06 -11.03
N THR A 71 3.45 17.61 -11.56
CA THR A 71 2.95 18.93 -11.16
C THR A 71 1.92 18.88 -10.03
N ARG A 72 1.32 17.71 -9.78
CA ARG A 72 0.36 17.48 -8.70
C ARG A 72 0.36 16.00 -8.30
N TYR A 73 -0.10 15.71 -7.09
CA TYR A 73 -0.51 14.34 -6.75
C TYR A 73 -1.76 13.94 -7.55
N PRO A 74 -1.87 12.67 -7.98
CA PRO A 74 -3.13 12.17 -8.49
C PRO A 74 -4.22 12.17 -7.40
N THR A 75 -5.48 12.30 -7.79
CA THR A 75 -6.61 12.20 -6.86
C THR A 75 -6.74 10.76 -6.32
N PRO A 76 -7.44 10.54 -5.20
CA PRO A 76 -7.69 9.18 -4.70
C PRO A 76 -8.35 8.27 -5.74
N GLU A 77 -9.28 8.81 -6.53
CA GLU A 77 -9.95 8.09 -7.61
C GLU A 77 -9.00 7.79 -8.79
N GLU A 78 -8.11 8.73 -9.15
CA GLU A 78 -7.08 8.48 -10.16
C GLU A 78 -6.11 7.38 -9.73
N LEU A 79 -5.67 7.36 -8.45
CA LEU A 79 -4.82 6.28 -7.93
C LEU A 79 -5.54 4.93 -7.92
N TRP A 80 -6.81 4.93 -7.52
CA TRP A 80 -7.66 3.73 -7.51
C TRP A 80 -7.77 3.14 -8.91
N ASN A 81 -8.19 3.94 -9.88
CA ASN A 81 -8.41 3.50 -11.26
C ASN A 81 -7.11 3.05 -11.94
N GLN A 82 -5.97 3.69 -11.63
CA GLN A 82 -4.68 3.25 -12.16
C GLN A 82 -4.21 1.92 -11.57
N THR A 83 -4.40 1.72 -10.25
CA THR A 83 -4.06 0.47 -9.55
C THR A 83 -4.97 -0.68 -10.02
N HIS A 84 -6.25 -0.36 -10.22
CA HIS A 84 -7.32 -1.31 -10.50
C HIS A 84 -7.91 -1.08 -11.90
N ALA A 85 -7.04 -1.04 -12.91
CA ALA A 85 -7.42 -0.71 -14.30
C ALA A 85 -8.46 -1.66 -14.92
N VAL A 86 -8.54 -2.90 -14.42
CA VAL A 86 -9.61 -3.84 -14.75
C VAL A 86 -10.64 -3.80 -13.63
N GLU A 87 -11.84 -3.35 -13.97
CA GLU A 87 -12.98 -3.32 -13.05
C GLU A 87 -13.29 -4.72 -12.52
N ASN A 88 -13.53 -4.80 -11.21
CA ASN A 88 -13.88 -6.04 -10.55
C ASN A 88 -14.83 -5.76 -9.38
N ALA A 89 -16.10 -6.17 -9.56
CA ALA A 89 -17.14 -5.94 -8.56
C ALA A 89 -16.86 -6.61 -7.20
N TRP A 90 -16.13 -7.73 -7.17
CA TRP A 90 -15.72 -8.35 -5.91
C TRP A 90 -14.66 -7.53 -5.20
N ARG A 91 -13.67 -7.01 -5.93
CA ARG A 91 -12.64 -6.13 -5.35
C ARG A 91 -13.27 -4.89 -4.71
N ASP A 92 -14.18 -4.22 -5.42
CA ASP A 92 -14.87 -3.04 -4.88
C ASP A 92 -15.68 -3.35 -3.62
N ARG A 93 -16.33 -4.52 -3.57
CA ARG A 93 -17.05 -5.00 -2.37
C ARG A 93 -16.11 -5.26 -1.21
N PHE A 94 -14.96 -5.89 -1.47
CA PHE A 94 -13.96 -6.17 -0.44
C PHE A 94 -13.35 -4.87 0.12
N ALA A 95 -13.02 -3.92 -0.74
CA ALA A 95 -12.46 -2.63 -0.32
C ALA A 95 -13.44 -1.80 0.53
N ALA A 96 -14.75 -1.99 0.36
CA ALA A 96 -15.75 -1.34 1.19
C ALA A 96 -15.80 -1.88 2.64
N ILE A 97 -15.19 -3.04 2.92
CA ILE A 97 -15.20 -3.67 4.23
C ILE A 97 -13.91 -3.27 4.99
N PRO A 98 -14.00 -2.53 6.10
CA PRO A 98 -12.83 -2.19 6.90
C PRO A 98 -12.30 -3.40 7.66
N PHE A 99 -11.00 -3.43 7.94
CA PHE A 99 -10.40 -4.44 8.81
C PHE A 99 -11.01 -4.38 10.21
N GLU A 100 -11.34 -5.55 10.76
CA GLU A 100 -11.81 -5.61 12.14
C GLU A 100 -10.67 -5.34 13.13
N SER A 101 -10.92 -4.41 14.05
CA SER A 101 -10.03 -4.20 15.20
C SER A 101 -10.48 -5.09 16.36
N VAL A 102 -9.57 -5.91 16.90
CA VAL A 102 -9.87 -6.69 18.11
C VAL A 102 -10.00 -5.72 19.28
N GLY A 103 -11.25 -5.39 19.64
CA GLY A 103 -11.60 -4.48 20.74
C GLY A 103 -11.03 -3.06 20.58
N GLY A 104 -10.85 -2.55 19.35
CA GLY A 104 -10.32 -1.21 19.09
C GLY A 104 -8.80 -1.04 19.29
N SER A 105 -8.09 -2.06 19.78
CA SER A 105 -6.69 -1.96 20.19
C SER A 105 -5.69 -2.63 19.26
N PHE A 106 -6.16 -3.54 18.41
CA PHE A 106 -5.31 -4.31 17.50
C PHE A 106 -5.51 -3.86 16.06
N GLN A 107 -4.53 -3.15 15.52
CA GLN A 107 -4.43 -2.86 14.09
C GLN A 107 -3.55 -3.92 13.42
N PRO A 108 -3.92 -4.40 12.22
CA PRO A 108 -3.10 -5.35 11.49
C PRO A 108 -1.71 -4.76 11.21
N ARG A 109 -0.69 -5.61 11.22
CA ARG A 109 0.64 -5.22 10.74
C ARG A 109 0.61 -5.16 9.22
N TYR A 110 1.47 -4.33 8.61
CA TYR A 110 1.50 -4.14 7.15
C TYR A 110 1.52 -5.46 6.37
N TYR A 111 2.33 -6.43 6.78
CA TYR A 111 2.44 -7.71 6.08
C TYR A 111 1.20 -8.60 6.24
N GLN A 112 0.40 -8.41 7.29
CA GLN A 112 -0.87 -9.10 7.47
C GLN A 112 -1.92 -8.50 6.54
N GLU A 113 -1.99 -7.17 6.44
CA GLU A 113 -2.85 -6.49 5.46
C GLU A 113 -2.51 -6.92 4.03
N THR A 114 -1.22 -6.89 3.67
CA THR A 114 -0.77 -7.36 2.35
C THR A 114 -1.17 -8.82 2.11
N ALA A 115 -1.05 -9.70 3.11
CA ALA A 115 -1.46 -11.10 2.96
C ALA A 115 -2.97 -11.24 2.72
N VAL A 116 -3.81 -10.49 3.44
CA VAL A 116 -5.27 -10.49 3.26
C VAL A 116 -5.63 -9.94 1.88
N GLN A 117 -5.09 -8.78 1.50
CA GLN A 117 -5.33 -8.16 0.18
C GLN A 117 -4.97 -9.11 -0.97
N ARG A 118 -3.82 -9.81 -0.89
CA ARG A 118 -3.40 -10.77 -1.92
C ARG A 118 -4.35 -11.98 -2.03
N VAL A 119 -4.92 -12.44 -0.92
CA VAL A 119 -5.94 -13.50 -0.94
C VAL A 119 -7.23 -13.00 -1.58
N LEU A 120 -7.72 -11.84 -1.15
CA LEU A 120 -8.96 -11.24 -1.68
C LEU A 120 -8.87 -10.95 -3.17
N GLU A 121 -7.71 -10.48 -3.65
CA GLU A 121 -7.44 -10.26 -5.08
C GLU A 121 -7.52 -11.57 -5.88
N VAL A 122 -6.94 -12.67 -5.37
CA VAL A 122 -6.99 -13.98 -6.03
C VAL A 122 -8.42 -14.54 -6.07
N ILE A 123 -9.20 -14.36 -4.99
CA ILE A 123 -10.62 -14.72 -4.93
C ILE A 123 -11.42 -13.88 -5.93
N ALA A 124 -11.19 -12.56 -5.99
CA ALA A 124 -11.85 -11.67 -6.93
C ALA A 124 -11.56 -12.05 -8.40
N GLN A 125 -10.41 -12.64 -8.68
CA GLN A 125 -10.03 -13.19 -10.00
C GLN A 125 -10.62 -14.60 -10.27
N GLY A 126 -11.47 -15.14 -9.39
CA GLY A 126 -12.11 -16.46 -9.57
C GLY A 126 -11.15 -17.65 -9.40
N ARG A 127 -10.00 -17.45 -8.78
CA ARG A 127 -9.04 -18.54 -8.53
C ARG A 127 -9.35 -19.22 -7.21
N GLU A 128 -9.49 -20.54 -7.25
CA GLU A 128 -9.89 -21.35 -6.08
C GLU A 128 -8.73 -21.75 -5.16
N ARG A 129 -7.48 -21.51 -5.56
CA ARG A 129 -6.29 -21.97 -4.83
C ARG A 129 -5.25 -20.87 -4.67
N ILE A 130 -4.81 -20.67 -3.43
CA ILE A 130 -3.71 -19.77 -3.06
C ILE A 130 -2.87 -20.41 -1.95
N LEU A 131 -1.57 -20.11 -1.93
CA LEU A 131 -0.66 -20.50 -0.85
C LEU A 131 -0.04 -19.25 -0.24
N LEU A 132 -0.20 -19.07 1.08
CA LEU A 132 0.50 -18.06 1.86
C LEU A 132 1.62 -18.68 2.67
N THR A 133 2.85 -18.22 2.44
CA THR A 133 4.03 -18.67 3.21
C THR A 133 4.31 -17.68 4.35
N LEU A 134 3.99 -18.07 5.57
CA LEU A 134 4.11 -17.22 6.77
C LEU A 134 4.83 -17.96 7.90
N ALA A 135 5.83 -17.30 8.50
CA ALA A 135 6.55 -17.87 9.64
C ALA A 135 5.64 -18.13 10.85
N THR A 136 6.09 -18.98 11.78
CA THR A 136 5.37 -19.22 13.05
C THR A 136 5.38 -17.97 13.93
N GLY A 137 4.25 -17.67 14.57
CA GLY A 137 4.11 -16.49 15.44
C GLY A 137 3.82 -15.16 14.73
N THR A 138 3.63 -15.14 13.40
CA THR A 138 3.36 -13.89 12.65
C THR A 138 1.89 -13.47 12.58
N GLY A 139 0.98 -14.25 13.19
CA GLY A 139 -0.45 -13.93 13.24
C GLY A 139 -1.28 -14.56 12.12
N LYS A 140 -0.97 -15.80 11.71
CA LYS A 140 -1.75 -16.57 10.72
C LYS A 140 -3.24 -16.66 11.05
N THR A 141 -3.59 -16.88 12.32
CA THR A 141 -4.99 -16.95 12.78
C THR A 141 -5.73 -15.64 12.56
N PHE A 142 -5.07 -14.51 12.80
CA PHE A 142 -5.64 -13.20 12.56
C PHE A 142 -5.86 -12.94 11.06
N ILE A 143 -4.90 -13.34 10.20
CA ILE A 143 -5.06 -13.24 8.74
C ILE A 143 -6.26 -14.08 8.27
N ALA A 144 -6.38 -15.32 8.75
CA ALA A 144 -7.51 -16.19 8.40
C ALA A 144 -8.85 -15.61 8.86
N PHE A 145 -8.90 -15.01 10.04
CA PHE A 145 -10.08 -14.34 10.57
C PHE A 145 -10.54 -13.15 9.70
N GLN A 146 -9.61 -12.32 9.22
CA GLN A 146 -9.95 -11.19 8.35
C GLN A 146 -10.40 -11.58 6.93
N ILE A 147 -10.12 -12.82 6.50
CA ILE A 147 -10.52 -13.34 5.19
C ILE A 147 -11.92 -13.97 5.23
N ALA A 148 -12.31 -14.53 6.39
CA ALA A 148 -13.54 -15.28 6.58
C ALA A 148 -14.77 -14.37 6.67
#